data_AF-A0A412IJX2-F1
#
_entry.id   AF-A0A412IJX2-F1
#
_cell.length_a   1.000
_cell.length_b   1.000
_cell.length_c   1.000
_cell.angle_alpha   90.00
_cell.angle_beta   90.00
_cell.angle_gamma   90.00
#
_symmetry.space_group_name_H-M   'P 1'
#
loop_
_entity.id
_entity.type
_entity.pdbx_description
1 polymer ?
#
loop_
_entity_poly.entity_id
_entity_poly.type
_entity_poly.pdbx_seq_one_letter_code
_entity_poly.pdbx_strand_id
1 'polypeptide(L)'
;MKKEIVTLFLMTSVWAAQAQGTFTIEGQVKNVEDGALITLFRLDGNVGSSIGVDTIRNGHFRFQAETLGNETEIVDMMGRSDKFPSMSLRLWVRPGDNIRISGENTLIRTWDVKSTVPEQVANQAFINDSRELWNEYQRNSLLQRAYRRKYAGSAVDEERQAIRAQADSLRKLEDEITIRIDANTIKRMKQIPVDDIWLEQLEKLAMSAKYTENYPYKEEVIALYEGLTDEEKQTDLAMNTYTYLFPPQVVEVGDEMADADLYDLEGNVHRLADFKGKYIMLDFWSRGCGPCLMALPEMKEVAEMYKDRLTIVSLSIDTKKGWETASKTHEMTWQNLNELKGSNGLFAKYGVRGIPNYVLISPEGRIVEKWFGYSAHSLKRKLRRLLNADEYVMSLGEENGHKVVNFPTVKKSNNDIPEIRQVVLTDTATVLRIRAYYIPKYWIQIMKNIQLVADNGTVCPVLRSEGIPLGEKFYMPESGEADYTLYFAPLPAGTRSFDMVEPEGSNSDRVEGIALTLE
;
A
#
# COMPACT_ATOMS: atom_id res chain seq x y z
N MET A 1 -65.33 -1.31 55.43
CA MET A 1 -65.76 -1.49 54.02
C MET A 1 -64.93 -0.59 53.11
N LYS A 2 -63.99 -1.16 52.37
CA LYS A 2 -63.58 -0.74 51.02
C LYS A 2 -62.65 -1.84 50.48
N LYS A 3 -63.11 -2.47 49.40
CA LYS A 3 -62.36 -3.45 48.61
C LYS A 3 -61.33 -2.68 47.78
N GLU A 4 -60.09 -3.14 47.74
CA GLU A 4 -59.19 -2.81 46.64
C GLU A 4 -58.65 -4.07 46.00
N ILE A 5 -58.64 -3.99 44.68
CA ILE A 5 -58.54 -5.06 43.70
C ILE A 5 -57.04 -5.28 43.42
N VAL A 6 -56.60 -6.54 43.52
CA VAL A 6 -55.28 -6.96 43.06
C VAL A 6 -55.33 -7.08 41.54
N THR A 7 -54.78 -6.08 40.84
CA THR A 7 -54.59 -6.12 39.39
C THR A 7 -53.30 -6.87 39.09
N LEU A 8 -53.43 -8.09 38.59
CA LEU A 8 -52.37 -8.93 38.06
C LEU A 8 -51.94 -8.37 36.69
N PHE A 9 -50.78 -7.69 36.61
CA PHE A 9 -50.18 -7.33 35.33
C PHE A 9 -49.35 -8.51 34.78
N LEU A 10 -49.95 -9.28 33.87
CA LEU A 10 -49.23 -10.10 32.90
C LEU A 10 -48.48 -9.16 31.94
N MET A 11 -47.18 -8.92 32.20
CA MET A 11 -46.26 -8.46 31.14
C MET A 11 -45.64 -9.67 30.47
N THR A 12 -46.40 -10.31 29.58
CA THR A 12 -45.84 -11.27 28.62
C THR A 12 -45.41 -10.52 27.35
N SER A 13 -44.13 -10.71 27.01
CA SER A 13 -43.60 -10.78 25.66
C SER A 13 -43.80 -9.56 24.73
N VAL A 14 -42.94 -8.55 24.87
CA VAL A 14 -42.58 -7.65 23.75
C VAL A 14 -41.05 -7.45 23.76
N TRP A 15 -40.28 -8.53 23.63
CA TRP A 15 -38.82 -8.48 23.44
C TRP A 15 -38.32 -9.52 22.41
N ALA A 16 -39.20 -10.03 21.55
CA ALA A 16 -38.84 -11.02 20.53
C ALA A 16 -38.89 -10.50 19.08
N ALA A 17 -39.27 -9.24 18.86
CA ALA A 17 -39.50 -8.71 17.51
C ALA A 17 -38.44 -7.71 16.99
N GLN A 18 -37.37 -7.45 17.76
CA GLN A 18 -36.23 -6.60 17.32
C GLN A 18 -34.94 -7.40 17.04
N ALA A 19 -34.96 -8.73 17.14
CA ALA A 19 -33.76 -9.58 17.00
C ALA A 19 -33.39 -9.97 15.56
N GLN A 20 -34.14 -9.51 14.54
CA GLN A 20 -33.78 -9.76 13.15
C GLN A 20 -32.63 -8.83 12.75
N GLY A 21 -31.41 -9.37 12.68
CA GLY A 21 -30.24 -8.68 12.14
C GLY A 21 -29.27 -8.09 13.16
N THR A 22 -29.21 -8.59 14.41
CA THR A 22 -28.22 -8.14 15.40
C THR A 22 -27.51 -9.31 16.07
N PHE A 23 -26.29 -9.10 16.54
CA PHE A 23 -25.57 -10.03 17.43
C PHE A 23 -25.14 -9.34 18.73
N THR A 24 -24.89 -10.12 19.77
CA THR A 24 -24.41 -9.65 21.07
C THR A 24 -23.08 -10.31 21.43
N ILE A 25 -22.18 -9.55 22.04
CA ILE A 25 -20.94 -10.05 22.64
C ILE A 25 -20.92 -9.64 24.11
N GLU A 26 -20.73 -10.60 25.01
CA GLU A 26 -20.57 -10.38 26.44
C GLU A 26 -19.18 -10.85 26.88
N GLY A 27 -18.39 -9.94 27.44
CA GLY A 27 -17.02 -10.21 27.86
C GLY A 27 -16.85 -10.19 29.38
N GLN A 28 -16.03 -11.12 29.89
CA GLN A 28 -15.54 -11.12 31.26
C GLN A 28 -14.03 -11.39 31.28
N VAL A 29 -13.25 -10.41 31.74
CA VAL A 29 -11.79 -10.48 31.77
C VAL A 29 -11.25 -10.21 33.16
N LYS A 30 -10.17 -10.91 33.52
CA LYS A 30 -9.41 -10.68 34.74
C LYS A 30 -8.09 -9.98 34.42
N ASN A 31 -7.52 -9.30 35.42
CA ASN A 31 -6.21 -8.63 35.33
C ASN A 31 -6.09 -7.66 34.14
N VAL A 32 -7.19 -7.04 33.75
CA VAL A 32 -7.24 -5.91 32.81
C VAL A 32 -7.74 -4.71 33.60
N GLU A 33 -7.10 -3.57 33.42
CA GLU A 33 -7.43 -2.35 34.15
C GLU A 33 -8.82 -1.84 33.78
N ASP A 34 -9.59 -1.45 34.80
CA ASP A 34 -10.83 -0.72 34.61
C ASP A 34 -10.56 0.59 33.86
N GLY A 35 -11.44 0.92 32.92
CA GLY A 35 -11.22 2.03 32.00
C GLY A 35 -10.53 1.65 30.69
N ALA A 36 -10.01 0.43 30.57
CA ALA A 36 -9.45 -0.06 29.29
C ALA A 36 -10.54 -0.12 28.21
N LEU A 37 -10.23 0.44 27.04
CA LEU A 37 -11.15 0.48 25.90
C LEU A 37 -10.98 -0.75 25.01
N ILE A 38 -12.09 -1.36 24.62
CA ILE A 38 -12.18 -2.41 23.61
C ILE A 38 -12.95 -1.83 22.41
N THR A 39 -12.43 -2.04 21.20
CA THR A 39 -13.07 -1.63 19.96
C THR A 39 -13.43 -2.85 19.14
N LEU A 40 -14.66 -2.87 18.62
CA LEU A 40 -15.13 -3.84 17.65
C LEU A 40 -15.06 -3.22 16.26
N PHE A 41 -14.44 -3.93 15.33
CA PHE A 41 -14.25 -3.52 13.96
C PHE A 41 -14.91 -4.49 13.00
N ARG A 42 -15.38 -3.94 11.88
CA ARG A 42 -15.74 -4.70 10.69
C ARG A 42 -14.72 -4.41 9.62
N LEU A 43 -14.19 -5.46 9.01
CA LEU A 43 -13.26 -5.33 7.89
C LEU A 43 -14.05 -5.28 6.58
N ASP A 44 -13.58 -4.42 5.68
CA ASP A 44 -14.02 -4.34 4.30
C ASP A 44 -12.77 -4.35 3.41
N GLY A 45 -12.42 -5.54 2.90
CA GLY A 45 -11.07 -5.80 2.38
C GLY A 45 -10.00 -5.51 3.44
N ASN A 46 -9.06 -4.62 3.13
CA ASN A 46 -8.01 -4.20 4.06
C ASN A 46 -8.39 -3.01 4.95
N VAL A 47 -9.62 -2.49 4.85
CA VAL A 47 -10.07 -1.31 5.61
C VAL A 47 -10.98 -1.72 6.76
N GLY A 48 -10.55 -1.44 8.00
CA GLY A 48 -11.36 -1.66 9.19
C GLY A 48 -12.16 -0.42 9.59
N SER A 49 -13.47 -0.57 9.74
CA SER A 49 -14.35 0.45 10.31
C SER A 49 -14.77 0.07 11.74
N SER A 50 -14.62 1.00 12.67
CA SER A 50 -15.11 0.80 14.05
C SER A 50 -16.63 0.76 14.06
N ILE A 51 -17.21 -0.34 14.55
CA ILE A 51 -18.67 -0.52 14.67
C ILE A 51 -19.14 -0.50 16.13
N GLY A 52 -18.22 -0.47 17.09
CA GLY A 52 -18.53 -0.30 18.50
C GLY A 52 -17.29 -0.05 19.35
N VAL A 53 -17.46 0.70 20.43
CA VAL A 53 -16.43 0.88 21.46
C VAL A 53 -17.11 0.70 22.82
N ASP A 54 -16.51 -0.10 23.69
CA ASP A 54 -16.91 -0.19 25.09
C ASP A 54 -15.68 -0.08 26.00
N THR A 55 -15.94 0.19 27.26
CA THR A 55 -14.94 0.31 28.31
C THR A 55 -15.11 -0.84 29.31
N ILE A 56 -14.01 -1.50 29.64
CA ILE A 56 -14.00 -2.54 30.67
C ILE A 56 -14.30 -1.89 32.03
N ARG A 57 -15.33 -2.41 32.71
CA ARG A 57 -15.76 -1.98 34.04
C ARG A 57 -15.97 -3.19 34.93
N ASN A 58 -15.27 -3.28 36.04
CA ASN A 58 -15.21 -4.46 36.91
C ASN A 58 -14.93 -5.75 36.12
N GLY A 59 -14.02 -5.68 35.13
CA GLY A 59 -13.70 -6.80 34.26
C GLY A 59 -14.78 -7.17 33.22
N HIS A 60 -15.84 -6.39 33.05
CA HIS A 60 -16.91 -6.68 32.09
C HIS A 60 -16.96 -5.66 30.94
N PHE A 61 -17.34 -6.13 29.74
CA PHE A 61 -17.65 -5.31 28.58
C PHE A 61 -18.78 -5.96 27.76
N ARG A 62 -19.49 -5.17 26.95
CA ARG A 62 -20.57 -5.68 26.10
C ARG A 62 -20.68 -4.92 24.78
N PHE A 63 -20.97 -5.66 23.70
CA PHE A 63 -21.37 -5.09 22.41
C PHE A 63 -22.74 -5.61 22.01
N GLN A 64 -23.50 -4.76 21.33
CA GLN A 64 -24.65 -5.14 20.51
C GLN A 64 -24.51 -4.39 19.19
N ALA A 65 -24.50 -5.12 18.07
CA ALA A 65 -24.28 -4.55 16.75
C ALA A 65 -25.16 -5.22 15.69
N GLU A 66 -25.47 -4.48 14.64
CA GLU A 66 -26.23 -4.97 13.49
C GLU A 66 -25.34 -5.82 12.58
N THR A 67 -25.88 -6.90 12.04
CA THR A 67 -25.24 -7.72 11.01
C THR A 67 -25.40 -7.12 9.62
N LEU A 68 -24.45 -7.34 8.73
CA LEU A 68 -24.57 -6.88 7.33
C LEU A 68 -25.67 -7.61 6.53
N GLY A 69 -26.04 -8.81 6.96
CA GLY A 69 -27.02 -9.66 6.29
C GLY A 69 -27.36 -10.87 7.14
N ASN A 70 -27.86 -11.93 6.50
CA ASN A 70 -28.28 -13.15 7.17
C ASN A 70 -27.19 -14.24 7.23
N GLU A 71 -26.02 -13.98 6.65
CA GLU A 71 -24.89 -14.92 6.58
C GLU A 71 -23.90 -14.67 7.73
N THR A 72 -22.95 -15.60 7.91
CA THR A 72 -21.82 -15.36 8.81
C THR A 72 -21.01 -14.18 8.31
N GLU A 73 -20.60 -13.30 9.23
CA GLU A 73 -19.58 -12.30 8.94
C GLU A 73 -18.48 -12.33 10.00
N ILE A 74 -17.35 -11.72 9.66
CA ILE A 74 -16.18 -11.62 10.53
C ILE A 74 -16.11 -10.21 11.12
N VAL A 75 -15.92 -10.14 12.42
CA VAL A 75 -15.60 -8.90 13.15
C VAL A 75 -14.33 -9.11 13.97
N ASP A 76 -13.55 -8.04 14.13
CA ASP A 76 -12.29 -8.07 14.88
C ASP A 76 -12.42 -7.22 16.15
N MET A 77 -12.02 -7.79 17.28
CA MET A 77 -12.02 -7.10 18.56
C MET A 77 -10.58 -6.77 18.98
N MET A 78 -10.31 -5.51 19.31
CA MET A 78 -8.97 -5.03 19.67
C MET A 78 -9.01 -4.18 20.94
N GLY A 79 -7.99 -4.32 21.79
CA GLY A 79 -7.81 -3.44 22.93
C GLY A 79 -7.05 -2.16 22.58
N ARG A 80 -7.49 -1.03 23.12
CA ARG A 80 -6.93 0.31 22.85
C ARG A 80 -6.07 0.78 24.03
N SER A 81 -4.91 0.16 24.19
CA SER A 81 -3.84 0.70 25.04
C SER A 81 -2.49 0.16 24.60
N ASP A 82 -1.44 0.56 25.31
CA ASP A 82 -0.11 -0.01 25.14
C ASP A 82 0.11 -1.35 25.84
N LYS A 83 -0.82 -1.74 26.71
CA LYS A 83 -0.83 -3.03 27.41
C LYS A 83 -1.46 -4.13 26.57
N PHE A 84 -2.19 -3.78 25.51
CA PHE A 84 -2.69 -4.75 24.52
C PHE A 84 -1.68 -4.96 23.38
N PRO A 85 -1.48 -6.21 22.95
CA PRO A 85 -0.65 -6.51 21.78
C PRO A 85 -1.29 -5.92 20.52
N SER A 86 -0.50 -5.72 19.48
CA SER A 86 -0.99 -5.27 18.17
C SER A 86 -1.64 -6.44 17.39
N MET A 87 -2.61 -7.09 18.02
CA MET A 87 -3.37 -8.22 17.48
C MET A 87 -4.85 -8.09 17.84
N SER A 88 -5.73 -8.72 17.05
CA SER A 88 -7.16 -8.81 17.33
C SER A 88 -7.57 -10.20 17.83
N LEU A 89 -8.71 -10.25 18.50
CA LEU A 89 -9.51 -11.46 18.58
C LEU A 89 -10.53 -11.44 17.43
N ARG A 90 -10.33 -12.33 16.46
CA ARG A 90 -11.24 -12.51 15.34
C ARG A 90 -12.47 -13.32 15.76
N LEU A 91 -13.65 -12.82 15.41
CA LEU A 91 -14.95 -13.38 15.78
C LEU A 91 -15.82 -13.62 14.55
N TRP A 92 -16.46 -14.78 14.48
CA TRP A 92 -17.52 -15.07 13.50
C TRP A 92 -18.87 -14.88 14.17
N VAL A 93 -19.72 -14.05 13.55
CA VAL A 93 -21.04 -13.65 14.08
C VAL A 93 -22.13 -13.89 13.03
N ARG A 94 -23.34 -14.23 13.49
CA ARG A 94 -24.58 -14.34 12.71
C ARG A 94 -25.73 -13.62 13.41
N PRO A 95 -26.82 -13.28 12.71
CA PRO A 95 -27.99 -12.69 13.35
C PRO A 95 -28.53 -13.58 14.48
N GLY A 96 -28.76 -12.98 15.64
CA GLY A 96 -29.27 -13.65 16.84
C GLY A 96 -28.19 -14.28 17.73
N ASP A 97 -26.91 -14.27 17.31
CA ASP A 97 -25.85 -14.85 18.12
C ASP A 97 -25.62 -14.10 19.44
N ASN A 98 -25.30 -14.87 20.47
CA ASN A 98 -24.82 -14.36 21.75
C ASN A 98 -23.47 -15.01 22.08
N ILE A 99 -22.39 -14.27 21.78
CA ILE A 99 -21.02 -14.73 21.98
C ILE A 99 -20.57 -14.36 23.39
N ARG A 100 -20.02 -15.33 24.12
CA ARG A 100 -19.41 -15.08 25.43
C ARG A 100 -17.89 -15.19 25.35
N ILE A 101 -17.21 -14.18 25.85
CA ILE A 101 -15.75 -14.09 25.83
C ILE A 101 -15.23 -14.11 27.27
N SER A 102 -14.19 -14.90 27.52
CA SER A 102 -13.46 -14.88 28.79
C SER A 102 -11.95 -14.76 28.59
N GLY A 103 -11.29 -13.93 29.41
CA GLY A 103 -9.84 -13.72 29.35
C GLY A 103 -9.22 -13.49 30.72
N GLU A 104 -7.92 -13.75 30.86
CA GLU A 104 -7.20 -13.65 32.14
C GLU A 104 -6.17 -12.51 32.20
N ASN A 105 -5.96 -11.81 31.09
CA ASN A 105 -4.98 -10.72 30.91
C ASN A 105 -5.24 -9.98 29.58
N THR A 106 -4.34 -9.10 29.16
CA THR A 106 -4.46 -8.32 27.90
C THR A 106 -4.06 -9.07 26.63
N LEU A 107 -3.68 -10.35 26.69
CA LEU A 107 -3.31 -11.18 25.52
C LEU A 107 -4.58 -11.61 24.76
N ILE A 108 -5.19 -10.66 24.06
CA ILE A 108 -6.53 -10.74 23.49
C ILE A 108 -6.73 -11.85 22.46
N ARG A 109 -5.69 -12.23 21.70
CA ARG A 109 -5.77 -13.21 20.59
C ARG A 109 -6.18 -14.61 21.07
N THR A 110 -5.89 -14.91 22.33
CA THR A 110 -6.04 -16.22 22.97
C THR A 110 -7.13 -16.21 24.04
N TRP A 111 -7.94 -15.16 24.13
CA TRP A 111 -9.15 -15.19 24.94
C TRP A 111 -10.10 -16.30 24.46
N ASP A 112 -10.81 -16.90 25.40
CA ASP A 112 -11.75 -17.98 25.14
C ASP A 112 -13.05 -17.43 24.58
N VAL A 113 -13.49 -17.98 23.46
CA VAL A 113 -14.74 -17.61 22.80
C VAL A 113 -15.71 -18.78 22.85
N LYS A 114 -16.84 -18.60 23.54
CA LYS A 114 -17.97 -19.52 23.50
C LYS A 114 -18.95 -19.03 22.45
N SER A 115 -19.03 -19.77 21.35
CA SER A 115 -19.95 -19.52 20.23
C SER A 115 -20.49 -20.84 19.71
N THR A 116 -21.69 -20.78 19.14
CA THR A 116 -22.31 -21.90 18.40
C THR A 116 -21.98 -21.86 16.90
N VAL A 117 -21.30 -20.81 16.42
CA VAL A 117 -20.91 -20.67 15.02
C VAL A 117 -19.80 -21.67 14.69
N PRO A 118 -20.00 -22.60 13.72
CA PRO A 118 -19.03 -23.64 13.38
C PRO A 118 -17.62 -23.09 13.07
N GLU A 119 -17.54 -22.02 12.29
CA GLU A 119 -16.32 -21.34 11.89
C GLU A 119 -15.53 -20.81 13.10
N GLN A 120 -16.25 -20.26 14.09
CA GLN A 120 -15.63 -19.83 15.35
C GLN A 120 -15.03 -21.01 16.12
N VAL A 121 -15.76 -22.13 16.19
CA VAL A 121 -15.30 -23.35 16.89
C VAL A 121 -14.06 -23.92 16.21
N ALA A 122 -14.08 -24.02 14.88
CA ALA A 122 -12.94 -24.51 14.09
C ALA A 122 -11.71 -23.60 14.27
N ASN A 123 -11.86 -22.28 14.11
CA ASN A 123 -10.75 -21.33 14.29
C ASN A 123 -10.20 -21.37 15.73
N GLN A 124 -11.07 -21.48 16.74
CA GLN A 124 -10.61 -21.58 18.13
C GLN A 124 -9.77 -22.85 18.37
N ALA A 125 -10.09 -23.96 17.70
CA ALA A 125 -9.32 -25.20 17.81
C ALA A 125 -7.88 -25.02 17.29
N PHE A 126 -7.68 -24.32 16.17
CA PHE A 126 -6.34 -23.97 15.67
C PHE A 126 -5.54 -23.10 16.65
N ILE A 127 -6.20 -22.12 17.27
CA ILE A 127 -5.55 -21.25 18.27
C ILE A 127 -5.18 -22.02 19.54
N ASN A 128 -6.04 -22.94 19.97
CA ASN A 128 -5.82 -23.71 21.19
C ASN A 128 -4.64 -24.67 21.07
N ASP A 129 -4.39 -25.25 19.88
CA ASP A 129 -3.22 -26.12 19.65
C ASP A 129 -1.88 -25.44 19.89
N SER A 130 -1.86 -24.11 19.76
CA SER A 130 -0.66 -23.29 19.93
C SER A 130 -0.88 -22.15 20.92
N ARG A 131 -1.78 -22.29 21.90
CA ARG A 131 -2.18 -21.18 22.79
C ARG A 131 -1.00 -20.52 23.49
N GLU A 132 -0.08 -21.31 24.05
CA GLU A 132 1.08 -20.74 24.74
C GLU A 132 2.09 -20.09 23.80
N LEU A 133 2.23 -20.60 22.57
CA LEU A 133 3.04 -19.95 21.53
C LEU A 133 2.41 -18.62 21.10
N TRP A 134 1.09 -18.56 20.94
CA TRP A 134 0.38 -17.31 20.68
C TRP A 134 0.48 -16.33 21.86
N ASN A 135 0.50 -16.80 23.10
CA ASN A 135 0.76 -15.96 24.27
C ASN A 135 2.18 -15.39 24.24
N GLU A 136 3.17 -16.20 23.89
CA GLU A 136 4.56 -15.79 23.72
C GLU A 136 4.72 -14.75 22.61
N TYR A 137 4.12 -15.01 21.44
CA TYR A 137 4.08 -14.09 20.30
C TYR A 137 3.50 -12.72 20.70
N GLN A 138 2.37 -12.71 21.41
CA GLN A 138 1.74 -11.47 21.87
C GLN A 138 2.62 -10.69 22.86
N ARG A 139 3.30 -11.38 23.79
CA ARG A 139 4.27 -10.75 24.70
C ARG A 139 5.45 -10.16 23.93
N ASN A 140 5.95 -10.88 22.92
CA ASN A 140 7.01 -10.40 22.03
C ASN A 140 6.57 -9.13 21.27
N SER A 141 5.35 -9.11 20.73
CA SER A 141 4.75 -7.96 20.05
C SER A 141 4.67 -6.71 20.96
N LEU A 142 4.32 -6.89 22.24
CA LEU A 142 4.34 -5.83 23.25
C LEU A 142 5.75 -5.28 23.48
N LEU A 143 6.76 -6.15 23.60
CA LEU A 143 8.16 -5.75 23.77
C LEU A 143 8.67 -4.99 22.54
N GLN A 144 8.41 -5.48 21.32
CA GLN A 144 8.78 -4.77 20.09
C GLN A 144 8.14 -3.38 20.02
N ARG A 145 6.87 -3.24 20.43
CA ARG A 145 6.20 -1.94 20.47
C ARG A 145 6.86 -1.00 21.49
N ALA A 146 7.28 -1.50 22.65
CA ALA A 146 8.02 -0.72 23.63
C ALA A 146 9.38 -0.26 23.07
N TYR A 147 10.11 -1.13 22.39
CA TYR A 147 11.37 -0.78 21.72
C TYR A 147 11.18 0.24 20.60
N ARG A 148 10.15 0.12 19.76
CA ARG A 148 9.82 1.12 18.73
C ARG A 148 9.57 2.51 19.32
N ARG A 149 8.90 2.61 20.47
CA ARG A 149 8.72 3.89 21.17
C ARG A 149 10.02 4.44 21.73
N LYS A 150 10.83 3.58 22.36
CA LYS A 150 12.16 3.97 22.86
C LYS A 150 13.03 4.50 21.71
N TYR A 151 13.00 3.83 20.57
CA TYR A 151 13.71 4.25 19.35
C TYR A 151 13.24 5.63 18.88
N ALA A 152 11.92 5.83 18.76
CA ALA A 152 11.33 7.10 18.33
C ALA A 152 11.63 8.25 19.31
N GLY A 153 11.75 7.96 20.60
CA GLY A 153 12.06 8.95 21.65
C GLY A 153 13.55 9.23 21.85
N SER A 154 14.45 8.43 21.29
CA SER A 154 15.90 8.63 21.44
C SER A 154 16.46 9.55 20.36
N ALA A 155 17.35 10.47 20.76
CA ALA A 155 18.13 11.33 19.88
C ALA A 155 19.61 10.89 19.77
N VAL A 156 19.99 9.79 20.42
CA VAL A 156 21.38 9.31 20.51
C VAL A 156 21.57 8.09 19.60
N ASP A 157 22.50 8.17 18.66
CA ASP A 157 22.67 7.14 17.63
C ASP A 157 23.13 5.78 18.19
N GLU A 158 24.00 5.76 19.20
CA GLU A 158 24.43 4.52 19.87
C GLU A 158 23.27 3.81 20.57
N GLU A 159 22.38 4.58 21.23
CA GLU A 159 21.18 4.04 21.86
C GLU A 159 20.21 3.48 20.79
N ARG A 160 20.04 4.19 19.68
CA ARG A 160 19.24 3.72 18.53
C ARG A 160 19.79 2.44 17.93
N GLN A 161 21.11 2.28 17.82
CA GLN A 161 21.74 1.05 17.35
C GLN A 161 21.49 -0.12 18.31
N ALA A 162 21.65 0.09 19.62
CA ALA A 162 21.36 -0.93 20.62
C ALA A 162 19.89 -1.37 20.60
N ILE A 163 18.95 -0.42 20.45
CA ILE A 163 17.52 -0.71 20.34
C ILE A 163 17.21 -1.51 19.06
N ARG A 164 17.84 -1.17 17.93
CA ARG A 164 17.69 -1.93 16.67
C ARG A 164 18.15 -3.37 16.83
N ALA A 165 19.32 -3.60 17.44
CA ALA A 165 19.82 -4.95 17.68
C ALA A 165 18.87 -5.79 18.57
N GLN A 166 18.26 -5.16 19.59
CA GLN A 166 17.25 -5.81 20.42
C GLN A 166 15.97 -6.12 19.62
N ALA A 167 15.50 -5.19 18.79
CA ALA A 167 14.35 -5.41 17.92
C ALA A 167 14.60 -6.53 16.89
N ASP A 168 15.81 -6.63 16.33
CA ASP A 168 16.20 -7.69 15.41
C ASP A 168 16.22 -9.07 16.09
N SER A 169 16.69 -9.15 17.34
CA SER A 169 16.64 -10.38 18.13
C SER A 169 15.21 -10.84 18.38
N LEU A 170 14.32 -9.90 18.74
CA LEU A 170 12.90 -10.19 18.94
C LEU A 170 12.20 -10.61 17.65
N ARG A 171 12.61 -10.08 16.49
CA ARG A 171 12.09 -10.51 15.19
C ARG A 171 12.46 -11.96 14.89
N LYS A 172 13.72 -12.36 15.15
CA LYS A 172 14.14 -13.76 14.99
C LYS A 172 13.35 -14.71 15.90
N LEU A 173 13.14 -14.32 17.16
CA LEU A 173 12.30 -15.08 18.08
C LEU A 173 10.85 -15.19 17.57
N GLU A 174 10.32 -14.14 16.96
CA GLU A 174 8.99 -14.15 16.35
C GLU A 174 8.91 -15.18 15.21
N ASP A 175 9.90 -15.21 14.33
CA ASP A 175 9.99 -16.19 13.23
C ASP A 175 10.03 -17.63 13.77
N GLU A 176 10.83 -17.88 14.82
CA GLU A 176 10.90 -19.20 15.49
C GLU A 176 9.56 -19.62 16.12
N ILE A 177 8.86 -18.70 16.79
CA ILE A 177 7.54 -18.95 17.36
C ILE A 177 6.54 -19.26 16.25
N THR A 178 6.56 -18.49 15.17
CA THR A 178 5.66 -18.66 14.01
C THR A 178 5.86 -20.02 13.37
N ILE A 179 7.10 -20.45 13.13
CA ILE A 179 7.41 -21.79 12.61
C ILE A 179 6.84 -22.90 13.50
N ARG A 180 6.88 -22.74 14.83
CA ARG A 180 6.31 -23.73 15.77
C ARG A 180 4.78 -23.74 15.76
N ILE A 181 4.15 -22.57 15.60
CA ILE A 181 2.68 -22.46 15.41
C ILE A 181 2.27 -23.15 14.11
N ASP A 182 3.00 -22.91 13.03
CA ASP A 182 2.74 -23.50 11.72
C ASP A 182 2.88 -25.02 11.75
N ALA A 183 3.86 -25.56 12.47
CA ALA A 183 4.02 -27.00 12.65
C ALA A 183 2.78 -27.65 13.28
N ASN A 184 2.22 -27.03 14.33
CA ASN A 184 1.00 -27.50 14.97
C ASN A 184 -0.23 -27.35 14.06
N THR A 185 -0.29 -26.26 13.30
CA THR A 185 -1.35 -25.99 12.31
C THR A 185 -1.37 -27.09 11.25
N ILE A 186 -0.21 -27.40 10.63
CA ILE A 186 -0.06 -28.48 9.65
C ILE A 186 -0.45 -29.83 10.25
N LYS A 187 -0.03 -30.11 11.50
CA LYS A 187 -0.39 -31.35 12.19
C LYS A 187 -1.90 -31.52 12.34
N ARG A 188 -2.64 -30.46 12.70
CA ARG A 188 -4.11 -30.47 12.77
C ARG A 188 -4.73 -30.64 11.40
N MET A 189 -4.26 -29.89 10.40
CA MET A 189 -4.82 -29.91 9.03
C MET A 189 -4.81 -31.30 8.42
N LYS A 190 -3.81 -32.14 8.73
CA LYS A 190 -3.72 -33.53 8.28
C LYS A 190 -4.75 -34.48 8.91
N GLN A 191 -5.53 -34.02 9.90
CA GLN A 191 -6.44 -34.86 10.71
C GLN A 191 -7.92 -34.46 10.58
N ILE A 192 -8.21 -33.36 9.89
CA ILE A 192 -9.56 -32.80 9.76
C ILE A 192 -9.90 -32.62 8.28
N PRO A 193 -11.18 -32.64 7.90
CA PRO A 193 -11.58 -32.33 6.53
C PRO A 193 -11.28 -30.87 6.17
N VAL A 194 -11.22 -30.60 4.86
CA VAL A 194 -11.10 -29.25 4.31
C VAL A 194 -12.43 -28.50 4.52
N ASP A 195 -12.34 -27.30 5.08
CA ASP A 195 -13.40 -26.30 5.19
C ASP A 195 -12.81 -24.90 4.99
N ASP A 196 -13.62 -23.84 5.06
CA ASP A 196 -13.16 -22.47 4.85
C ASP A 196 -12.07 -22.05 5.86
N ILE A 197 -12.14 -22.52 7.11
CA ILE A 197 -11.14 -22.22 8.13
C ILE A 197 -9.82 -22.94 7.83
N TRP A 198 -9.90 -24.17 7.33
CA TRP A 198 -8.74 -24.93 6.86
C TRP A 198 -8.06 -24.20 5.69
N LEU A 199 -8.83 -23.72 4.71
CA LEU A 199 -8.30 -22.97 3.56
C LEU A 199 -7.67 -21.64 4.00
N GLU A 200 -8.26 -20.93 4.98
CA GLU A 200 -7.66 -19.75 5.59
C GLU A 200 -6.31 -20.06 6.27
N GLN A 201 -6.17 -21.23 6.91
CA GLN A 201 -4.89 -21.62 7.49
C GLN A 201 -3.87 -21.97 6.41
N LEU A 202 -4.30 -22.66 5.34
CA LEU A 202 -3.42 -22.98 4.23
C LEU A 202 -2.85 -21.72 3.58
N GLU A 203 -3.67 -20.69 3.36
CA GLU A 203 -3.22 -19.41 2.83
C GLU A 203 -2.16 -18.76 3.72
N LYS A 204 -2.38 -18.74 5.05
CA LYS A 204 -1.40 -18.21 6.02
C LYS A 204 -0.07 -18.98 5.99
N LEU A 205 -0.13 -20.31 5.92
CA LEU A 205 1.06 -21.14 5.77
C LEU A 205 1.80 -20.87 4.45
N ALA A 206 1.07 -20.64 3.36
CA ALA A 206 1.67 -20.28 2.08
C ALA A 206 2.32 -18.90 2.13
N MET A 207 1.74 -17.93 2.85
CA MET A 207 2.41 -16.66 3.14
C MET A 207 3.71 -16.86 3.92
N SER A 208 3.72 -17.69 4.97
CA SER A 208 4.95 -18.05 5.69
C SER A 208 5.99 -18.66 4.74
N ALA A 209 5.58 -19.59 3.89
CA ALA A 209 6.46 -20.23 2.90
C ALA A 209 7.06 -19.25 1.87
N LYS A 210 6.39 -18.12 1.60
CA LYS A 210 6.87 -17.07 0.70
C LYS A 210 7.78 -16.06 1.39
N TYR A 211 7.43 -15.62 2.59
CA TYR A 211 8.05 -14.45 3.23
C TYR A 211 9.06 -14.80 4.33
N THR A 212 9.01 -16.00 4.90
CA THR A 212 9.96 -16.46 5.91
C THR A 212 11.17 -17.09 5.24
N GLU A 213 12.35 -16.55 5.53
CA GLU A 213 13.62 -17.10 5.03
C GLU A 213 13.84 -18.53 5.56
N ASN A 214 14.23 -19.45 4.68
CA ASN A 214 14.46 -20.86 5.01
C ASN A 214 13.28 -21.55 5.72
N TYR A 215 12.04 -21.22 5.34
CA TYR A 215 10.84 -21.83 5.92
C TYR A 215 10.84 -23.37 5.80
N PRO A 216 10.83 -24.11 6.91
CA PRO A 216 11.12 -25.54 6.90
C PRO A 216 9.98 -26.42 6.37
N TYR A 217 8.75 -25.89 6.31
CA TYR A 217 7.56 -26.67 5.93
C TYR A 217 7.05 -26.38 4.51
N LYS A 218 7.87 -25.75 3.66
CA LYS A 218 7.43 -25.32 2.32
C LYS A 218 6.87 -26.48 1.50
N GLU A 219 7.54 -27.63 1.50
CA GLU A 219 7.10 -28.82 0.76
C GLU A 219 5.81 -29.42 1.33
N GLU A 220 5.63 -29.43 2.65
CA GLU A 220 4.39 -29.88 3.28
C GLU A 220 3.21 -28.97 2.94
N VAL A 221 3.42 -27.65 2.87
CA VAL A 221 2.37 -26.69 2.47
C VAL A 221 2.01 -26.89 1.00
N ILE A 222 2.99 -27.13 0.12
CA ILE A 222 2.74 -27.50 -1.28
C ILE A 222 1.91 -28.78 -1.35
N ALA A 223 2.28 -29.82 -0.61
CA ALA A 223 1.54 -31.09 -0.60
C ALA A 223 0.10 -30.93 -0.08
N LEU A 224 -0.13 -30.09 0.92
CA LEU A 224 -1.49 -29.77 1.40
C LEU A 224 -2.32 -29.09 0.31
N TYR A 225 -1.74 -28.15 -0.44
CA TYR A 225 -2.41 -27.49 -1.56
C TYR A 225 -2.68 -28.44 -2.73
N GLU A 226 -1.70 -29.26 -3.11
CA GLU A 226 -1.85 -30.22 -4.21
C GLU A 226 -2.96 -31.25 -3.94
N GLY A 227 -3.14 -31.62 -2.66
CA GLY A 227 -4.19 -32.52 -2.19
C GLY A 227 -5.62 -31.96 -2.25
N LEU A 228 -5.80 -30.66 -2.51
CA LEU A 228 -7.12 -30.07 -2.74
C LEU A 228 -7.75 -30.61 -4.04
N THR A 229 -9.05 -30.80 -4.01
CA THR A 229 -9.89 -31.09 -5.18
C THR A 229 -9.91 -29.91 -6.15
N ASP A 230 -10.34 -30.15 -7.39
CA ASP A 230 -10.44 -29.11 -8.40
C ASP A 230 -11.43 -28.00 -7.98
N GLU A 231 -12.53 -28.36 -7.30
CA GLU A 231 -13.53 -27.41 -6.79
C GLU A 231 -12.95 -26.53 -5.66
N GLU A 232 -12.25 -27.14 -4.69
CA GLU A 232 -11.58 -26.39 -3.61
C GLU A 232 -10.51 -25.44 -4.17
N LYS A 233 -9.79 -25.85 -5.23
CA LYS A 233 -8.79 -25.01 -5.91
C LYS A 233 -9.39 -23.79 -6.62
N GLN A 234 -10.69 -23.78 -6.92
CA GLN A 234 -11.38 -22.60 -7.49
C GLN A 234 -11.82 -21.57 -6.44
N THR A 235 -11.68 -21.87 -5.14
CA THR A 235 -11.98 -20.87 -4.09
C THR A 235 -10.96 -19.74 -4.09
N ASP A 236 -11.37 -18.54 -3.68
CA ASP A 236 -10.48 -17.37 -3.59
C ASP A 236 -9.27 -17.65 -2.69
N LEU A 237 -9.48 -18.32 -1.55
CA LEU A 237 -8.42 -18.69 -0.60
C LEU A 237 -7.39 -19.64 -1.23
N ALA A 238 -7.84 -20.64 -2.00
CA ALA A 238 -6.94 -21.57 -2.68
C ALA A 238 -6.20 -20.91 -3.85
N MET A 239 -6.85 -20.01 -4.61
CA MET A 239 -6.18 -19.25 -5.67
C MET A 239 -5.10 -18.32 -5.10
N ASN A 240 -5.36 -17.65 -3.97
CA ASN A 240 -4.34 -16.86 -3.28
C ASN A 240 -3.19 -17.74 -2.80
N THR A 241 -3.51 -18.90 -2.19
CA THR A 241 -2.53 -19.89 -1.76
C THR A 241 -1.61 -20.30 -2.91
N TYR A 242 -2.18 -20.62 -4.08
CA TYR A 242 -1.41 -20.96 -5.28
C TYR A 242 -0.41 -19.86 -5.64
N THR A 243 -0.85 -18.60 -5.66
CA THR A 243 0.03 -17.46 -5.99
C THR A 243 1.13 -17.24 -4.96
N TYR A 244 0.91 -17.59 -3.69
CA TYR A 244 1.95 -17.52 -2.67
C TYR A 244 3.00 -18.63 -2.85
N LEU A 245 2.57 -19.86 -3.16
CA LEU A 245 3.45 -21.01 -3.34
C LEU A 245 4.20 -21.00 -4.69
N PHE A 246 3.51 -20.54 -5.74
CA PHE A 246 3.95 -20.54 -7.13
C PHE A 246 3.82 -19.12 -7.70
N PRO A 247 4.57 -18.14 -7.17
CA PRO A 247 4.47 -16.77 -7.63
C PRO A 247 4.81 -16.67 -9.13
N PRO A 248 4.02 -15.93 -9.92
CA PRO A 248 4.33 -15.76 -11.33
C PRO A 248 5.62 -14.97 -11.50
N GLN A 249 6.25 -15.11 -12.68
CA GLN A 249 7.30 -14.19 -13.10
C GLN A 249 6.72 -12.77 -13.16
N VAL A 250 7.37 -11.85 -12.46
CA VAL A 250 7.01 -10.45 -12.47
C VAL A 250 7.55 -9.80 -13.75
N VAL A 251 6.71 -9.06 -14.46
CA VAL A 251 7.14 -8.24 -15.60
C VAL A 251 7.84 -6.97 -15.12
N GLU A 252 8.98 -6.65 -15.70
CA GLU A 252 9.81 -5.50 -15.36
C GLU A 252 9.91 -4.49 -16.50
N VAL A 253 10.50 -3.33 -16.21
CA VAL A 253 10.75 -2.30 -17.23
C VAL A 253 11.57 -2.89 -18.38
N GLY A 254 11.08 -2.72 -19.60
CA GLY A 254 11.63 -3.29 -20.84
C GLY A 254 10.94 -4.56 -21.33
N ASP A 255 10.24 -5.28 -20.45
CA ASP A 255 9.51 -6.50 -20.82
C ASP A 255 8.26 -6.19 -21.66
N GLU A 256 7.76 -7.22 -22.35
CA GLU A 256 6.40 -7.20 -22.90
C GLU A 256 5.39 -7.18 -21.74
N MET A 257 4.31 -6.43 -21.93
CA MET A 257 3.25 -6.34 -20.94
C MET A 257 2.60 -7.70 -20.68
N ALA A 258 2.28 -7.98 -19.42
CA ALA A 258 1.42 -9.10 -19.07
C ALA A 258 -0.03 -8.77 -19.42
N ASP A 259 -0.75 -9.75 -19.98
CA ASP A 259 -2.13 -9.60 -20.44
C ASP A 259 -3.05 -10.64 -19.78
N ALA A 260 -4.35 -10.35 -19.75
CA ALA A 260 -5.39 -11.18 -19.15
C ALA A 260 -6.78 -10.78 -19.67
N ASP A 261 -7.76 -11.65 -19.43
CA ASP A 261 -9.18 -11.32 -19.62
C ASP A 261 -9.65 -10.44 -18.46
N LEU A 262 -10.18 -9.27 -18.79
CA LEU A 262 -10.58 -8.21 -17.87
C LEU A 262 -12.04 -7.84 -18.12
N TYR A 263 -12.84 -7.75 -17.07
CA TYR A 263 -14.26 -7.44 -17.17
C TYR A 263 -14.50 -5.93 -17.01
N ASP A 264 -15.36 -5.35 -17.85
CA ASP A 264 -15.93 -4.01 -17.64
C ASP A 264 -17.22 -4.06 -16.79
N LEU A 265 -17.81 -2.88 -16.53
CA LEU A 265 -19.00 -2.74 -15.68
C LEU A 265 -20.26 -3.36 -16.29
N GLU A 266 -20.27 -3.55 -17.61
CA GLU A 266 -21.32 -4.21 -18.38
C GLU A 266 -21.12 -5.74 -18.44
N GLY A 267 -19.96 -6.22 -18.01
CA GLY A 267 -19.56 -7.62 -18.02
C GLY A 267 -18.93 -8.08 -19.35
N ASN A 268 -18.61 -7.16 -20.27
CA ASN A 268 -17.85 -7.49 -21.46
C ASN A 268 -16.39 -7.77 -21.08
N VAL A 269 -15.78 -8.66 -21.85
CA VAL A 269 -14.38 -9.03 -21.68
C VAL A 269 -13.51 -8.20 -22.61
N HIS A 270 -12.48 -7.60 -22.03
CA HIS A 270 -11.42 -6.85 -22.68
C HIS A 270 -10.07 -7.47 -22.32
N ARG A 271 -9.03 -7.09 -23.05
CA ARG A 271 -7.64 -7.41 -22.76
C ARG A 271 -6.80 -6.13 -22.76
N LEU A 272 -5.68 -6.10 -22.05
CA LEU A 272 -4.76 -4.96 -22.13
C LEU A 272 -4.25 -4.77 -23.56
N ALA A 273 -4.11 -5.87 -24.30
CA ALA A 273 -3.75 -5.86 -25.72
C ALA A 273 -4.70 -5.04 -26.60
N ASP A 274 -5.97 -4.91 -26.21
CA ASP A 274 -6.97 -4.17 -26.98
C ASP A 274 -6.70 -2.65 -26.99
N PHE A 275 -5.91 -2.16 -26.04
CA PHE A 275 -5.56 -0.75 -25.89
C PHE A 275 -4.18 -0.38 -26.48
N LYS A 276 -3.51 -1.30 -27.18
CA LYS A 276 -2.25 -1.02 -27.91
C LYS A 276 -2.46 0.04 -29.00
N GLY A 277 -1.37 0.67 -29.42
CA GLY A 277 -1.36 1.77 -30.40
C GLY A 277 -1.37 3.17 -29.77
N LYS A 278 -1.66 3.26 -28.47
CA LYS A 278 -1.38 4.41 -27.61
C LYS A 278 -0.56 3.93 -26.41
N TYR A 279 0.07 4.86 -25.69
CA TYR A 279 0.56 4.53 -24.37
C TYR A 279 -0.61 4.07 -23.49
N ILE A 280 -0.37 3.10 -22.62
CA ILE A 280 -1.34 2.66 -21.62
C ILE A 280 -0.78 3.04 -20.25
N MET A 281 -1.52 3.83 -19.46
CA MET A 281 -1.25 3.96 -18.03
C MET A 281 -2.17 3.00 -17.30
N LEU A 282 -1.60 1.87 -16.88
CA LEU A 282 -2.28 0.86 -16.05
C LEU A 282 -2.21 1.32 -14.60
N ASP A 283 -3.36 1.52 -13.96
CA ASP A 283 -3.54 1.97 -12.58
C ASP A 283 -4.14 0.83 -11.73
N PHE A 284 -3.39 0.34 -10.75
CA PHE A 284 -3.87 -0.67 -9.80
C PHE A 284 -4.45 0.01 -8.56
N TRP A 285 -5.73 -0.23 -8.28
CA TRP A 285 -6.46 0.54 -7.26
C TRP A 285 -7.47 -0.29 -6.43
N SER A 286 -8.07 0.35 -5.42
CA SER A 286 -9.17 -0.17 -4.61
C SER A 286 -10.02 0.98 -4.08
N ARG A 287 -11.31 0.73 -3.86
CA ARG A 287 -12.23 1.65 -3.18
C ARG A 287 -11.84 1.96 -1.74
N GLY A 288 -11.10 1.06 -1.08
CA GLY A 288 -10.60 1.24 0.29
C GLY A 288 -9.31 2.06 0.37
N CYS A 289 -8.72 2.42 -0.77
CA CYS A 289 -7.43 3.08 -0.84
C CYS A 289 -7.58 4.61 -0.93
N GLY A 290 -7.39 5.31 0.20
CA GLY A 290 -7.45 6.78 0.26
C GLY A 290 -6.59 7.48 -0.80
N PRO A 291 -5.29 7.15 -0.95
CA PRO A 291 -4.44 7.72 -2.00
C PRO A 291 -4.89 7.44 -3.43
N CYS A 292 -5.52 6.30 -3.69
CA CYS A 292 -6.07 5.97 -5.01
C CYS A 292 -7.25 6.92 -5.33
N LEU A 293 -8.15 7.13 -4.37
CA LEU A 293 -9.27 8.06 -4.54
C LEU A 293 -8.82 9.51 -4.74
N MET A 294 -7.72 9.92 -4.09
CA MET A 294 -7.12 11.24 -4.29
C MET A 294 -6.52 11.45 -5.69
N ALA A 295 -6.19 10.36 -6.41
CA ALA A 295 -5.61 10.42 -7.76
C ALA A 295 -6.66 10.63 -8.86
N LEU A 296 -7.92 10.22 -8.61
CA LEU A 296 -8.97 10.22 -9.63
C LEU A 296 -9.19 11.57 -10.33
N PRO A 297 -9.19 12.73 -9.63
CA PRO A 297 -9.34 14.03 -10.31
C PRO A 297 -8.20 14.31 -11.29
N GLU A 298 -6.94 14.03 -10.91
CA GLU A 298 -5.79 14.25 -11.77
C GLU A 298 -5.77 13.25 -12.94
N MET A 299 -6.22 12.02 -12.72
CA MET A 299 -6.39 11.03 -13.79
C MET A 299 -7.38 11.49 -14.85
N LYS A 300 -8.51 12.11 -14.46
CA LYS A 300 -9.48 12.73 -15.41
C LYS A 300 -8.80 13.79 -16.26
N GLU A 301 -8.01 14.67 -15.64
CA GLU A 301 -7.30 15.74 -16.34
C GLU A 301 -6.23 15.20 -17.30
N VAL A 302 -5.47 14.19 -16.86
CA VAL A 302 -4.45 13.52 -17.67
C VAL A 302 -5.07 12.76 -18.85
N ALA A 303 -6.18 12.06 -18.62
CA ALA A 303 -6.89 11.34 -19.68
C ALA A 303 -7.31 12.29 -20.80
N GLU A 304 -7.84 13.48 -20.47
CA GLU A 304 -8.20 14.48 -21.47
C GLU A 304 -6.97 15.12 -22.12
N MET A 305 -5.97 15.51 -21.33
CA MET A 305 -4.74 16.16 -21.81
C MET A 305 -3.98 15.31 -22.84
N TYR A 306 -3.93 13.99 -22.63
CA TYR A 306 -3.18 13.06 -23.47
C TYR A 306 -4.09 12.10 -24.25
N LYS A 307 -5.37 12.40 -24.46
CA LYS A 307 -6.35 11.46 -25.06
C LYS A 307 -5.92 10.85 -26.40
N ASP A 308 -5.13 11.57 -27.20
CA ASP A 308 -4.64 11.09 -28.50
C ASP A 308 -3.41 10.18 -28.37
N ARG A 309 -2.72 10.21 -27.24
CA ARG A 309 -1.43 9.52 -27.01
C ARG A 309 -1.48 8.50 -25.87
N LEU A 310 -2.45 8.60 -24.97
CA LEU A 310 -2.56 7.84 -23.73
C LEU A 310 -3.98 7.28 -23.57
N THR A 311 -4.07 6.03 -23.12
CA THR A 311 -5.30 5.43 -22.57
C THR A 311 -5.04 5.05 -21.12
N ILE A 312 -5.92 5.47 -20.22
CA ILE A 312 -5.86 5.05 -18.81
C ILE A 312 -6.70 3.79 -18.66
N VAL A 313 -6.10 2.75 -18.09
CA VAL A 313 -6.79 1.51 -17.70
C VAL A 313 -6.64 1.34 -16.19
N SER A 314 -7.72 1.51 -15.44
CA SER A 314 -7.75 1.24 -14.00
C SER A 314 -8.16 -0.20 -13.74
N LEU A 315 -7.38 -0.95 -12.98
CA LEU A 315 -7.65 -2.33 -12.57
C LEU A 315 -7.89 -2.41 -11.06
N SER A 316 -9.10 -2.79 -10.68
CA SER A 316 -9.48 -2.91 -9.27
C SER A 316 -9.12 -4.27 -8.69
N ILE A 317 -8.64 -4.29 -7.45
CA ILE A 317 -8.46 -5.51 -6.64
C ILE A 317 -9.75 -5.93 -5.92
N ASP A 318 -10.78 -5.08 -5.92
CA ASP A 318 -11.98 -5.30 -5.11
C ASP A 318 -12.84 -6.43 -5.69
N THR A 319 -13.73 -6.98 -4.86
CA THR A 319 -14.79 -7.87 -5.35
C THR A 319 -15.67 -7.14 -6.37
N LYS A 320 -16.33 -7.90 -7.25
CA LYS A 320 -17.23 -7.37 -8.29
C LYS A 320 -18.16 -6.28 -7.76
N LYS A 321 -18.91 -6.58 -6.68
CA LYS A 321 -19.86 -5.65 -6.07
C LYS A 321 -19.19 -4.38 -5.53
N GLY A 322 -18.04 -4.52 -4.88
CA GLY A 322 -17.30 -3.38 -4.31
C GLY A 322 -16.80 -2.45 -5.41
N TRP A 323 -16.17 -3.04 -6.43
CA TRP A 323 -15.66 -2.33 -7.60
C TRP A 323 -16.78 -1.62 -8.37
N GLU A 324 -17.89 -2.29 -8.70
CA GLU A 324 -19.02 -1.68 -9.42
C GLU A 324 -19.61 -0.48 -8.66
N THR A 325 -19.74 -0.61 -7.34
CA THR A 325 -20.27 0.45 -6.47
C THR A 325 -19.35 1.66 -6.46
N ALA A 326 -18.04 1.44 -6.28
CA ALA A 326 -17.06 2.51 -6.22
C ALA A 326 -16.92 3.23 -7.57
N SER A 327 -16.94 2.47 -8.66
CA SER A 327 -16.84 2.98 -10.03
C SER A 327 -17.96 3.98 -10.36
N LYS A 328 -19.20 3.64 -9.97
CA LYS A 328 -20.36 4.55 -10.09
C LYS A 328 -20.23 5.76 -9.17
N THR A 329 -19.81 5.55 -7.93
CA THR A 329 -19.70 6.61 -6.91
C THR A 329 -18.69 7.69 -7.29
N HIS A 330 -17.59 7.31 -7.95
CA HIS A 330 -16.52 8.24 -8.34
C HIS A 330 -16.58 8.69 -9.80
N GLU A 331 -17.63 8.30 -10.53
CA GLU A 331 -17.85 8.64 -11.93
C GLU A 331 -16.58 8.39 -12.77
N MET A 332 -16.04 7.17 -12.66
CA MET A 332 -14.87 6.75 -13.44
C MET A 332 -15.31 6.47 -14.87
N THR A 333 -14.99 7.39 -15.79
CA THR A 333 -15.47 7.35 -17.19
C THR A 333 -14.46 6.76 -18.18
N TRP A 334 -13.24 6.45 -17.74
CA TRP A 334 -12.22 5.76 -18.53
C TRP A 334 -12.32 4.25 -18.36
N GLN A 335 -11.44 3.50 -19.02
CA GLN A 335 -11.39 2.04 -18.94
C GLN A 335 -11.13 1.63 -17.50
N ASN A 336 -12.15 1.14 -16.81
CA ASN A 336 -12.09 0.70 -15.44
C ASN A 336 -12.56 -0.74 -15.43
N LEU A 337 -11.67 -1.63 -15.07
CA LEU A 337 -11.76 -3.07 -15.30
C LEU A 337 -11.47 -3.85 -14.01
N ASN A 338 -11.84 -5.13 -14.01
CA ASN A 338 -11.57 -6.05 -12.93
C ASN A 338 -11.26 -7.45 -13.48
N GLU A 339 -10.22 -8.13 -13.00
CA GLU A 339 -9.91 -9.52 -13.41
C GLU A 339 -10.71 -10.56 -12.62
N LEU A 340 -11.35 -10.14 -11.52
CA LEU A 340 -12.08 -10.97 -10.55
C LEU A 340 -11.20 -12.04 -9.90
N LYS A 341 -9.91 -11.73 -9.74
CA LYS A 341 -8.91 -12.61 -9.09
C LYS A 341 -8.20 -11.97 -7.89
N GLY A 342 -8.69 -10.82 -7.41
CA GLY A 342 -8.09 -10.11 -6.28
C GLY A 342 -6.62 -9.77 -6.51
N SER A 343 -5.75 -10.14 -5.56
CA SER A 343 -4.29 -9.91 -5.62
C SER A 343 -3.55 -10.86 -6.57
N ASN A 344 -4.22 -11.82 -7.20
CA ASN A 344 -3.63 -12.75 -8.15
C ASN A 344 -3.57 -12.14 -9.56
N GLY A 345 -3.43 -12.99 -10.60
CA GLY A 345 -3.54 -12.54 -11.98
C GLY A 345 -2.55 -11.42 -12.33
N LEU A 346 -3.03 -10.34 -12.92
CA LEU A 346 -2.23 -9.18 -13.28
C LEU A 346 -1.64 -8.47 -12.06
N PHE A 347 -2.33 -8.39 -10.91
CA PHE A 347 -1.73 -7.83 -9.69
C PHE A 347 -0.43 -8.57 -9.32
N ALA A 348 -0.45 -9.89 -9.39
CA ALA A 348 0.73 -10.72 -9.15
C ALA A 348 1.77 -10.63 -10.28
N LYS A 349 1.36 -10.69 -11.55
CA LYS A 349 2.27 -10.62 -12.71
C LYS A 349 2.99 -9.27 -12.83
N TYR A 350 2.37 -8.17 -12.41
CA TYR A 350 3.03 -6.86 -12.37
C TYR A 350 3.79 -6.61 -11.04
N GLY A 351 3.73 -7.55 -10.10
CA GLY A 351 4.45 -7.48 -8.83
C GLY A 351 3.92 -6.39 -7.90
N VAL A 352 2.62 -6.11 -7.93
CA VAL A 352 1.98 -5.05 -7.15
C VAL A 352 1.97 -5.42 -5.67
N ARG A 353 2.72 -4.67 -4.86
CA ARG A 353 2.83 -4.89 -3.39
C ARG A 353 2.11 -3.82 -2.56
N GLY A 354 1.55 -2.82 -3.21
CA GLY A 354 0.81 -1.72 -2.60
C GLY A 354 0.14 -0.89 -3.68
N ILE A 355 -0.91 -0.17 -3.30
CA ILE A 355 -1.70 0.67 -4.19
C ILE A 355 -1.76 2.14 -3.70
N PRO A 356 -1.90 3.14 -4.61
CA PRO A 356 -1.94 2.97 -6.06
C PRO A 356 -0.57 2.55 -6.62
N ASN A 357 -0.58 1.73 -7.64
CA ASN A 357 0.61 1.35 -8.41
C ASN A 357 0.31 1.63 -9.88
N TYR A 358 1.28 2.21 -10.57
CA TYR A 358 1.11 2.62 -11.95
C TYR A 358 2.18 1.99 -12.83
N VAL A 359 1.78 1.57 -14.01
CA VAL A 359 2.66 1.05 -15.05
C VAL A 359 2.38 1.81 -16.33
N LEU A 360 3.40 2.46 -16.89
CA LEU A 360 3.32 3.03 -18.22
C LEU A 360 3.79 1.99 -19.22
N ILE A 361 2.97 1.72 -20.23
CA ILE A 361 3.22 0.76 -21.30
C ILE A 361 3.24 1.51 -22.63
N SER A 362 4.19 1.20 -23.51
CA SER A 362 4.33 1.82 -24.82
C SER A 362 3.22 1.39 -25.79
N PRO A 363 3.03 2.11 -26.91
CA PRO A 363 2.09 1.72 -27.97
C PRO A 363 2.27 0.27 -28.49
N GLU A 364 3.50 -0.24 -28.46
CA GLU A 364 3.85 -1.60 -28.89
C GLU A 364 3.54 -2.66 -27.82
N GLY A 365 3.29 -2.23 -26.58
CA GLY A 365 3.03 -3.10 -25.44
C GLY A 365 4.25 -3.42 -24.59
N ARG A 366 5.30 -2.59 -24.60
CA ARG A 366 6.47 -2.75 -23.71
C ARG A 366 6.32 -1.91 -22.45
N ILE A 367 6.77 -2.40 -21.31
CA ILE A 367 6.76 -1.64 -20.06
C ILE A 367 7.85 -0.56 -20.11
N VAL A 368 7.42 0.69 -19.98
CA VAL A 368 8.29 1.88 -20.04
C VAL A 368 8.73 2.29 -18.64
N GLU A 369 7.81 2.29 -17.68
CA GLU A 369 8.07 2.77 -16.33
C GLU A 369 7.09 2.16 -15.32
N LYS A 370 7.52 2.00 -14.06
CA LYS A 370 6.69 1.52 -12.95
C LYS A 370 6.87 2.44 -11.74
N TRP A 371 5.80 2.90 -11.11
CA TRP A 371 5.89 3.71 -9.89
C TRP A 371 4.76 3.43 -8.90
N PHE A 372 5.04 3.69 -7.62
CA PHE A 372 4.12 3.44 -6.51
C PHE A 372 3.75 4.74 -5.79
N GLY A 373 2.50 4.82 -5.34
CA GLY A 373 1.98 5.93 -4.54
C GLY A 373 1.54 7.12 -5.39
N TYR A 374 0.84 8.04 -4.72
CA TYR A 374 0.31 9.25 -5.33
C TYR A 374 0.50 10.44 -4.38
N SER A 375 0.84 11.58 -4.95
CA SER A 375 0.76 12.91 -4.33
C SER A 375 0.17 13.87 -5.35
N ALA A 376 -0.52 14.92 -4.92
CA ALA A 376 -1.11 15.90 -5.83
C ALA A 376 -0.11 16.37 -6.91
N HIS A 377 -0.53 16.34 -8.18
CA HIS A 377 0.23 16.72 -9.37
C HIS A 377 1.37 15.76 -9.76
N SER A 378 1.51 14.60 -9.12
CA SER A 378 2.60 13.69 -9.46
C SER A 378 2.40 12.97 -10.79
N LEU A 379 1.15 12.71 -11.20
CA LEU A 379 0.88 12.00 -12.46
C LEU A 379 1.21 12.89 -13.67
N LYS A 380 0.72 14.14 -13.69
CA LYS A 380 1.05 15.13 -14.71
C LYS A 380 2.55 15.35 -14.81
N ARG A 381 3.25 15.49 -13.67
CA ARG A 381 4.71 15.68 -13.65
C ARG A 381 5.45 14.50 -14.29
N LYS A 382 5.07 13.27 -13.93
CA LYS A 382 5.70 12.06 -14.50
C LYS A 382 5.37 11.90 -15.98
N LEU A 383 4.10 11.99 -16.35
CA LEU A 383 3.65 11.76 -17.72
C LEU A 383 4.13 12.83 -18.69
N ARG A 384 4.29 14.10 -18.26
CA ARG A 384 4.91 15.13 -19.10
C ARG A 384 6.29 14.68 -19.58
N ARG A 385 7.13 14.17 -18.69
CA ARG A 385 8.49 13.71 -19.01
C ARG A 385 8.47 12.49 -19.93
N LEU A 386 7.57 11.54 -19.66
CA LEU A 386 7.54 10.26 -20.34
C LEU A 386 6.86 10.32 -21.71
N LEU A 387 5.79 11.12 -21.85
CA LEU A 387 5.04 11.24 -23.08
C LEU A 387 5.58 12.35 -23.97
N ASN A 388 6.08 13.47 -23.44
CA ASN A 388 6.55 14.56 -24.30
C ASN A 388 8.03 14.44 -24.68
N ALA A 389 8.66 13.29 -24.48
CA ALA A 389 10.05 13.05 -24.87
C ALA A 389 10.30 13.38 -26.36
N ASP A 390 9.35 13.06 -27.24
CA ASP A 390 9.44 13.35 -28.68
C ASP A 390 9.26 14.84 -29.02
N GLU A 391 8.69 15.65 -28.12
CA GLU A 391 8.58 17.10 -28.28
C GLU A 391 9.86 17.83 -27.87
N TYR A 392 10.72 17.16 -27.09
CA TYR A 392 11.92 17.73 -26.49
C TYR A 392 13.19 17.04 -27.00
N VAL A 393 13.29 16.93 -28.32
CA VAL A 393 14.47 16.37 -28.99
C VAL A 393 15.65 17.33 -28.84
N MET A 394 16.77 16.80 -28.37
CA MET A 394 18.01 17.55 -28.25
C MET A 394 18.41 18.15 -29.60
N SER A 395 18.76 19.44 -29.60
CA SER A 395 19.28 20.13 -30.78
C SER A 395 20.39 21.09 -30.43
N LEU A 396 21.28 21.32 -31.40
CA LEU A 396 22.36 22.30 -31.29
C LEU A 396 21.97 23.57 -32.05
N GLY A 397 22.30 24.71 -31.48
CA GLY A 397 22.06 26.03 -32.08
C GLY A 397 23.11 27.04 -31.65
N GLU A 398 22.85 28.31 -31.97
CA GLU A 398 23.70 29.43 -31.64
C GLU A 398 22.84 30.62 -31.17
N GLU A 399 23.26 31.30 -30.11
CA GLU A 399 22.64 32.54 -29.60
C GLU A 399 23.76 33.56 -29.33
N ASN A 400 23.74 34.69 -30.03
CA ASN A 400 24.74 35.76 -29.90
C ASN A 400 26.21 35.29 -30.08
N GLY A 401 26.46 34.34 -30.99
CA GLY A 401 27.80 33.78 -31.21
C GLY A 401 28.21 32.69 -30.21
N HIS A 402 27.31 32.29 -29.31
CA HIS A 402 27.57 31.27 -28.30
C HIS A 402 26.84 29.97 -28.62
N LYS A 403 27.49 28.82 -28.33
CA LYS A 403 26.89 27.50 -28.54
C LYS A 403 25.69 27.32 -27.61
N VAL A 404 24.58 26.85 -28.19
CA VAL A 404 23.33 26.56 -27.51
C VAL A 404 23.00 25.09 -27.67
N VAL A 405 22.54 24.47 -26.60
CA VAL A 405 22.02 23.10 -26.59
C VAL A 405 20.59 23.16 -26.06
N ASN A 406 19.60 22.93 -26.92
CA ASN A 406 18.20 22.88 -26.52
C ASN A 406 17.86 21.45 -26.10
N PHE A 407 17.09 21.32 -25.01
CA PHE A 407 16.62 20.04 -24.44
C PHE A 407 17.72 18.98 -24.39
N PRO A 408 18.85 19.24 -23.72
CA PRO A 408 19.94 18.27 -23.64
C PRO A 408 19.45 16.93 -23.10
N THR A 409 19.93 15.83 -23.69
CA THR A 409 19.65 14.50 -23.14
C THR A 409 20.28 14.36 -21.75
N VAL A 410 19.57 13.69 -20.85
CA VAL A 410 19.98 13.45 -19.47
C VAL A 410 20.07 11.96 -19.26
N LYS A 411 21.25 11.47 -18.86
CA LYS A 411 21.47 10.04 -18.61
C LYS A 411 20.72 9.55 -17.37
N LYS A 412 20.73 10.33 -16.29
CA LYS A 412 20.10 9.95 -15.02
C LYS A 412 19.75 11.19 -14.21
N SER A 413 18.66 11.12 -13.45
CA SER A 413 18.36 12.10 -12.42
C SER A 413 17.68 11.42 -11.23
N ASN A 414 17.89 11.96 -10.03
CA ASN A 414 17.25 11.47 -8.81
C ASN A 414 16.01 12.28 -8.40
N ASN A 415 15.62 13.30 -9.17
CA ASN A 415 14.38 14.04 -8.99
C ASN A 415 13.75 14.41 -10.34
N ASP A 416 12.48 14.84 -10.31
CA ASP A 416 11.70 15.21 -11.51
C ASP A 416 11.36 16.72 -11.51
N ILE A 417 12.06 17.52 -10.69
CA ILE A 417 11.75 18.94 -10.49
C ILE A 417 12.34 19.81 -11.61
N PRO A 418 13.66 19.81 -11.87
CA PRO A 418 14.26 20.66 -12.88
C PRO A 418 14.22 19.99 -14.25
N GLU A 419 13.65 20.69 -15.22
CA GLU A 419 13.73 20.33 -16.63
C GLU A 419 14.65 21.33 -17.35
N ILE A 420 15.85 20.88 -17.72
CA ILE A 420 16.83 21.73 -18.41
C ILE A 420 16.35 21.93 -19.84
N ARG A 421 15.87 23.13 -20.13
CA ARG A 421 15.34 23.51 -21.44
C ARG A 421 16.45 23.92 -22.39
N GLN A 422 17.50 24.54 -21.86
CA GLN A 422 18.59 25.02 -22.67
C GLN A 422 19.88 25.17 -21.86
N VAL A 423 21.01 24.88 -22.52
CA VAL A 423 22.36 25.20 -22.03
C VAL A 423 23.03 26.16 -23.02
N VAL A 424 23.48 27.31 -22.55
CA VAL A 424 24.23 28.30 -23.34
C VAL A 424 25.65 28.39 -22.81
N LEU A 425 26.63 28.21 -23.69
CA LEU A 425 28.06 28.19 -23.35
C LEU A 425 28.72 29.50 -23.80
N THR A 426 29.06 30.36 -22.84
CA THR A 426 29.75 31.63 -23.10
C THR A 426 31.17 31.64 -22.51
N ASP A 427 31.96 32.64 -22.87
CA ASP A 427 33.32 32.82 -22.32
C ASP A 427 33.33 33.14 -20.82
N THR A 428 32.21 33.62 -20.28
CA THR A 428 32.10 34.09 -18.89
C THR A 428 31.22 33.20 -18.02
N ALA A 429 30.35 32.39 -18.61
CA ALA A 429 29.45 31.52 -17.87
C ALA A 429 28.91 30.34 -18.69
N THR A 430 28.53 29.28 -17.96
CA THR A 430 27.61 28.26 -18.45
C THR A 430 26.22 28.61 -17.92
N VAL A 431 25.25 28.82 -18.82
CA VAL A 431 23.90 29.28 -18.47
C VAL A 431 22.90 28.14 -18.68
N LEU A 432 22.19 27.75 -17.63
CA LEU A 432 21.13 26.74 -17.69
C LEU A 432 19.78 27.45 -17.57
N ARG A 433 18.96 27.40 -18.62
CA ARG A 433 17.55 27.82 -18.58
C ARG A 433 16.70 26.61 -18.19
N ILE A 434 16.02 26.69 -17.07
CA ILE A 434 15.37 25.55 -16.42
C ILE A 434 13.90 25.89 -16.16
N ARG A 435 13.02 24.93 -16.43
CA ARG A 435 11.65 24.97 -15.92
C ARG A 435 11.51 23.99 -14.75
N ALA A 436 11.15 24.52 -13.58
CA ALA A 436 10.82 23.73 -12.40
C ALA A 436 9.35 23.28 -12.47
N TYR A 437 9.12 22.04 -12.06
CA TYR A 437 7.79 21.47 -11.88
C TYR A 437 7.67 20.83 -10.50
N TYR A 438 6.79 21.39 -9.67
CA TYR A 438 6.59 20.88 -8.32
C TYR A 438 5.16 21.15 -7.83
N ILE A 439 4.85 20.70 -6.62
CA ILE A 439 3.49 20.79 -6.07
C ILE A 439 3.13 22.29 -5.90
N PRO A 440 1.98 22.76 -6.41
CA PRO A 440 1.52 24.12 -6.20
C PRO A 440 1.52 24.50 -4.71
N LYS A 441 1.93 25.74 -4.40
CA LYS A 441 2.04 26.28 -3.03
C LYS A 441 3.07 25.61 -2.13
N TYR A 442 3.71 24.52 -2.55
CA TYR A 442 4.89 23.98 -1.85
C TYR A 442 6.13 24.76 -2.27
N TRP A 443 7.21 24.59 -1.52
CA TRP A 443 8.46 25.28 -1.82
C TRP A 443 9.51 24.34 -2.39
N ILE A 444 10.34 24.89 -3.27
CA ILE A 444 11.63 24.34 -3.68
C ILE A 444 12.74 25.28 -3.20
N GLN A 445 13.96 24.77 -3.09
CA GLN A 445 15.14 25.55 -2.71
C GLN A 445 16.31 25.06 -3.53
N ILE A 446 17.05 25.98 -4.12
CA ILE A 446 18.28 25.67 -4.86
C ILE A 446 19.44 25.95 -3.93
N MET A 447 20.32 24.98 -3.67
CA MET A 447 21.40 25.17 -2.71
C MET A 447 22.46 26.15 -3.22
N LYS A 448 23.06 26.94 -2.30
CA LYS A 448 24.11 27.92 -2.65
C LYS A 448 25.40 27.27 -3.17
N ASN A 449 25.60 25.99 -2.86
CA ASN A 449 26.75 25.19 -3.28
C ASN A 449 26.43 24.27 -4.47
N ILE A 450 25.28 24.45 -5.15
CA ILE A 450 25.02 23.75 -6.42
C ILE A 450 26.14 24.08 -7.42
N GLN A 451 26.59 23.07 -8.15
CA GLN A 451 27.74 23.19 -9.04
C GLN A 451 27.59 22.27 -10.25
N LEU A 452 28.31 22.60 -11.32
CA LEU A 452 28.48 21.69 -12.44
C LEU A 452 29.79 20.90 -12.28
N VAL A 453 29.78 19.64 -12.71
CA VAL A 453 30.97 18.80 -12.79
C VAL A 453 31.13 18.35 -14.23
N ALA A 454 32.15 18.85 -14.92
CA ALA A 454 32.45 18.45 -16.29
C ALA A 454 32.87 16.97 -16.37
N ASP A 455 32.77 16.37 -17.55
CA ASP A 455 33.25 15.01 -17.85
C ASP A 455 34.71 14.74 -17.47
N ASN A 456 35.56 15.76 -17.46
CA ASN A 456 36.96 15.68 -17.01
C ASN A 456 37.15 15.89 -15.49
N GLY A 457 36.06 16.02 -14.72
CA GLY A 457 36.05 16.24 -13.28
C GLY A 457 36.20 17.69 -12.82
N THR A 458 36.30 18.66 -13.74
CA THR A 458 36.39 20.08 -13.38
C THR A 458 35.08 20.56 -12.75
N VAL A 459 35.20 21.20 -11.59
CA VAL A 459 34.05 21.77 -10.86
C VAL A 459 33.85 23.23 -11.25
N CYS A 460 32.65 23.55 -11.69
CA CYS A 460 32.24 24.90 -12.06
C CYS A 460 31.16 25.39 -11.08
N PRO A 461 31.49 26.27 -10.12
CA PRO A 461 30.54 26.72 -9.09
C PRO A 461 29.44 27.60 -9.68
N VAL A 462 28.28 27.63 -9.02
CA VAL A 462 27.22 28.60 -9.33
C VAL A 462 27.71 30.02 -9.00
N LEU A 463 27.43 30.95 -9.92
CA LEU A 463 27.75 32.38 -9.79
C LEU A 463 26.54 33.17 -9.29
N ARG A 464 25.37 32.91 -9.90
CA ARG A 464 24.09 33.57 -9.55
C ARG A 464 22.89 32.81 -10.12
N SER A 465 21.70 33.20 -9.72
CA SER A 465 20.43 32.76 -10.28
C SER A 465 19.54 33.93 -10.70
N GLU A 466 18.54 33.63 -11.51
CA GLU A 466 17.45 34.53 -11.90
C GLU A 466 16.12 33.78 -11.83
N GLY A 467 15.06 34.43 -11.35
CA GLY A 467 13.77 33.80 -11.07
C GLY A 467 13.70 33.20 -9.66
N ILE A 468 14.47 32.13 -9.39
CA ILE A 468 14.50 31.45 -8.09
C ILE A 468 15.81 31.77 -7.35
N PRO A 469 15.76 32.39 -6.15
CA PRO A 469 16.96 32.76 -5.40
C PRO A 469 17.72 31.56 -4.80
N LEU A 470 19.06 31.64 -4.80
CA LEU A 470 19.93 30.61 -4.21
C LEU A 470 19.86 30.62 -2.67
N GLY A 471 19.62 29.45 -2.08
CA GLY A 471 19.58 29.22 -0.65
C GLY A 471 18.31 29.70 0.03
N GLU A 472 17.27 30.07 -0.72
CA GLU A 472 16.00 30.54 -0.20
C GLU A 472 14.84 29.62 -0.61
N LYS A 473 13.80 29.58 0.20
CA LYS A 473 12.57 28.85 -0.14
C LYS A 473 11.77 29.65 -1.16
N PHE A 474 11.55 29.07 -2.32
CA PHE A 474 10.67 29.61 -3.36
C PHE A 474 9.38 28.81 -3.41
N TYR A 475 8.25 29.46 -3.13
CA TYR A 475 6.94 28.82 -3.16
C TYR A 475 6.38 28.79 -4.59
N MET A 476 5.99 27.60 -5.04
CA MET A 476 5.49 27.38 -6.39
C MET A 476 4.15 28.09 -6.60
N PRO A 477 3.93 28.67 -7.79
CA PRO A 477 2.63 29.24 -8.16
C PRO A 477 1.53 28.17 -8.26
N GLU A 478 0.28 28.59 -8.45
CA GLU A 478 -0.88 27.70 -8.62
C GLU A 478 -0.70 26.71 -9.79
N SER A 479 0.06 27.07 -10.82
CA SER A 479 0.40 26.18 -11.92
C SER A 479 1.32 25.02 -11.50
N GLY A 480 2.07 25.18 -10.41
CA GLY A 480 3.15 24.25 -10.06
C GLY A 480 4.38 24.36 -10.96
N GLU A 481 4.45 25.39 -11.82
CA GLU A 481 5.53 25.60 -12.79
C GLU A 481 6.23 26.94 -12.57
N ALA A 482 7.56 26.96 -12.62
CA ALA A 482 8.33 28.20 -12.54
C ALA A 482 9.56 28.14 -13.43
N ASP A 483 9.83 29.20 -14.20
CA ASP A 483 11.07 29.34 -14.95
C ASP A 483 12.15 30.01 -14.11
N TYR A 484 13.37 29.51 -14.22
CA TYR A 484 14.53 30.11 -13.59
C TYR A 484 15.79 29.83 -14.41
N THR A 485 16.81 30.66 -14.20
CA THR A 485 18.10 30.51 -14.88
C THR A 485 19.22 30.44 -13.86
N LEU A 486 20.12 29.47 -14.03
CA LEU A 486 21.33 29.35 -13.25
C LEU A 486 22.55 29.70 -14.10
N TYR A 487 23.45 30.49 -13.53
CA TYR A 487 24.68 30.91 -14.16
C TYR A 487 25.84 30.29 -13.37
N PHE A 488 26.66 29.49 -14.02
CA PHE A 488 27.83 28.83 -13.44
C PHE A 488 29.11 29.37 -14.07
N ALA A 489 30.25 29.12 -13.43
CA ALA A 489 31.56 29.29 -14.07
C ALA A 489 31.59 28.53 -15.41
N PRO A 490 32.32 29.04 -16.43
CA PRO A 490 32.35 28.42 -17.74
C PRO A 490 32.90 26.99 -17.65
N LEU A 491 32.27 26.07 -18.39
CA LEU A 491 32.78 24.71 -18.54
C LEU A 491 34.09 24.73 -19.34
N PRO A 492 35.02 23.80 -19.08
CA PRO A 492 36.25 23.68 -19.86
C PRO A 492 35.97 23.51 -21.35
N ALA A 493 36.86 24.05 -22.19
CA ALA A 493 36.79 23.82 -23.63
C ALA A 493 36.86 22.32 -23.94
N GLY A 494 35.96 21.83 -24.80
CA GLY A 494 35.90 20.43 -25.20
C GLY A 494 35.04 19.53 -24.31
N THR A 495 34.41 20.04 -23.26
CA THR A 495 33.42 19.28 -22.47
C THR A 495 32.27 18.78 -23.35
N ARG A 496 32.02 17.47 -23.29
CA ARG A 496 30.96 16.77 -24.04
C ARG A 496 29.70 16.56 -23.20
N SER A 497 29.87 16.38 -21.89
CA SER A 497 28.77 16.25 -20.94
C SER A 497 29.17 16.77 -19.56
N PHE A 498 28.19 17.08 -18.74
CA PHE A 498 28.42 17.49 -17.35
C PHE A 498 27.29 17.00 -16.43
N ASP A 499 27.57 17.00 -15.13
CA ASP A 499 26.57 16.76 -14.08
C ASP A 499 26.22 18.08 -13.41
N MET A 500 24.97 18.23 -12.98
CA MET A 500 24.53 19.28 -12.05
C MET A 500 24.29 18.62 -10.69
N VAL A 501 25.04 19.05 -9.67
CA VAL A 501 25.07 18.36 -8.37
C VAL A 501 25.00 19.34 -7.20
N GLU A 502 24.26 18.94 -6.16
CA GLU A 502 24.34 19.51 -4.83
C GLU A 502 25.25 18.62 -3.95
N PRO A 503 26.39 19.12 -3.45
CA PRO A 503 27.42 18.27 -2.82
C PRO A 503 27.13 17.81 -1.38
N GLU A 504 26.05 18.25 -0.73
CA GLU A 504 25.76 17.95 0.68
C GLU A 504 24.36 17.36 0.92
N GLY A 505 24.29 16.28 1.71
CA GLY A 505 23.04 15.64 2.15
C GLY A 505 22.84 14.22 1.63
N SER A 506 22.14 13.36 2.38
CA SER A 506 21.89 11.96 1.99
C SER A 506 20.95 11.79 0.79
N ASN A 507 20.31 12.86 0.33
CA ASN A 507 19.37 12.93 -0.80
C ASN A 507 19.60 14.20 -1.65
N SER A 508 20.86 14.61 -1.85
CA SER A 508 21.14 15.85 -2.59
C SER A 508 20.74 15.75 -4.06
N ASP A 509 20.23 16.85 -4.63
CA ASP A 509 19.72 16.85 -6.00
C ASP A 509 20.85 16.64 -7.02
N ARG A 510 20.66 15.70 -7.96
CA ARG A 510 21.63 15.34 -8.99
C ARG A 510 20.96 15.06 -10.34
N VAL A 511 21.47 15.73 -11.36
CA VAL A 511 21.16 15.49 -12.78
C VAL A 511 22.47 15.15 -13.47
N GLU A 512 22.62 13.89 -13.88
CA GLU A 512 23.88 13.32 -14.35
C GLU A 512 23.88 13.09 -15.86
N GLY A 513 25.02 13.33 -16.49
CA GLY A 513 25.26 13.10 -17.92
C GLY A 513 24.40 13.99 -18.81
N ILE A 514 24.35 15.29 -18.53
CA ILE A 514 23.70 16.29 -19.38
C ILE A 514 24.57 16.49 -20.63
N ALA A 515 24.08 16.08 -21.80
CA ALA A 515 24.86 16.09 -23.03
C ALA A 515 24.98 17.50 -23.64
N LEU A 516 26.14 17.80 -24.20
CA LEU A 516 26.42 19.01 -24.99
C LEU A 516 26.64 18.70 -26.48
N THR A 517 26.63 17.43 -26.86
CA THR A 517 26.85 16.92 -28.22
C THR A 517 25.80 15.87 -28.56
N LEU A 518 25.48 15.70 -29.84
CA LEU A 518 24.47 14.73 -30.32
C LEU A 518 25.01 13.29 -30.42
N GLU A 519 26.28 13.07 -30.05
CA GLU A 519 26.96 11.76 -30.10
C GLU A 519 26.52 10.79 -29.01
#